data_AF-A0A814I0N8-F1
#
_entry.id   AF-A0A814I0N8-F1
#
_cell.length_a   1.000
_cell.length_b   1.000
_cell.length_c   1.000
_cell.angle_alpha   90.00
_cell.angle_beta   90.00
_cell.angle_gamma   90.00
#
_symmetry.space_group_name_H-M   'P 1'
#
loop_
_entity.id
_entity.type
_entity.pdbx_description
1 polymer ?
#
loop_
_entity_poly.entity_id
_entity_poly.type
_entity_poly.pdbx_seq_one_letter_code
_entity_poly.pdbx_strand_id
1 'polypeptide(L)'
;MATTQGALKGNCITFLQNIPNIVNSLPLKMADLCDTLKVIFIGARPPERLQLKRILTVRKKKIVEALCWLKKYNILYKNVDINLDNIAQLPEDDIPEPIMTTMEQILNDKEVPSERAGYIPDPLSNSTELNISNVIPINNR
;
A
#
# COMPACT_ATOMS: atom_id res chain seq x y z
N MET A 1 -16.45 18.88 28.26
CA MET A 1 -16.37 17.81 27.24
C MET A 1 -15.14 18.06 26.39
N ALA A 2 -14.07 17.31 26.61
CA ALA A 2 -12.85 17.41 25.81
C ALA A 2 -12.93 16.38 24.68
N THR A 3 -12.90 16.84 23.43
CA THR A 3 -12.79 15.98 22.25
C THR A 3 -11.34 15.53 22.15
N THR A 4 -11.05 14.29 22.56
CA THR A 4 -9.75 13.65 22.31
C THR A 4 -9.58 13.48 20.80
N GLN A 5 -8.84 14.39 20.18
CA GLN A 5 -8.41 14.24 18.79
C GLN A 5 -7.35 13.13 18.76
N GLY A 6 -7.72 11.95 18.24
CA GLY A 6 -6.76 10.88 18.00
C GLY A 6 -5.77 11.31 16.91
N ALA A 7 -4.62 11.84 17.31
CA ALA A 7 -3.55 12.15 16.38
C ALA A 7 -2.92 10.84 15.88
N LEU A 8 -2.81 10.68 14.56
CA LEU A 8 -2.04 9.60 13.95
C LEU A 8 -0.56 9.80 14.29
N LYS A 9 -0.03 8.98 15.20
CA LYS A 9 1.41 8.95 15.52
C LYS A 9 2.08 7.86 14.69
N GLY A 10 3.13 8.23 13.95
CA GLY A 10 3.93 7.32 13.14
C GLY A 10 5.39 7.77 13.08
N ASN A 11 6.28 6.83 12.76
CA ASN A 11 7.69 7.11 12.50
C ASN A 11 7.91 7.15 10.98
N CYS A 12 8.71 8.09 10.49
CA CYS A 12 9.12 8.16 9.09
C CYS A 12 10.65 8.13 9.02
N ILE A 13 11.19 7.22 8.22
CA ILE A 13 12.62 7.14 7.93
C ILE A 13 12.76 7.09 6.41
N THR A 14 13.65 7.91 5.85
CA THR A 14 13.91 7.98 4.42
C THR A 14 15.38 7.71 4.16
N PHE A 15 15.68 6.81 3.21
CA PHE A 15 17.04 6.50 2.78
C PHE A 15 17.22 6.88 1.31
N LEU A 16 18.45 7.22 0.93
CA LEU A 16 18.79 7.43 -0.47
C LEU A 16 18.72 6.09 -1.21
N GLN A 17 17.90 6.04 -2.25
CA GLN A 17 17.71 4.86 -3.09
C GLN A 17 18.57 5.00 -4.35
N ASN A 18 19.26 3.93 -4.75
CA ASN A 18 20.03 3.89 -5.98
C ASN A 18 19.12 3.56 -7.17
N ILE A 19 18.28 4.53 -7.55
CA ILE A 19 17.23 4.37 -8.58
C ILE A 19 17.75 3.76 -9.90
N PRO A 20 18.90 4.21 -10.46
CA PRO A 20 19.40 3.64 -11.72
C PRO A 20 19.67 2.12 -11.68
N ASN A 21 19.93 1.57 -10.49
CA ASN A 21 20.17 0.13 -10.31
C ASN A 21 18.91 -0.66 -9.90
N ILE A 22 17.83 0.04 -9.52
CA ILE A 22 16.62 -0.58 -8.98
C ILE A 22 15.51 -0.64 -10.03
N VAL A 23 15.41 0.37 -10.90
CA VAL A 23 14.31 0.45 -11.86
C VAL A 23 14.76 1.00 -13.21
N ASN A 24 14.43 0.26 -14.27
CA ASN A 24 14.69 0.66 -15.65
C ASN A 24 13.42 1.16 -16.36
N SER A 25 12.24 0.75 -15.89
CA SER A 25 10.97 1.00 -16.56
C SER A 25 9.84 1.14 -15.54
N LEU A 26 8.94 2.11 -15.76
CA LEU A 26 7.77 2.36 -14.93
C LEU A 26 6.50 2.56 -15.79
N PRO A 27 5.31 2.18 -15.31
CA PRO A 27 5.09 1.42 -14.08
C PRO A 27 5.55 -0.05 -14.21
N LEU A 28 5.65 -0.75 -13.08
CA LEU A 28 5.85 -2.20 -13.04
C LEU A 28 4.63 -2.92 -13.64
N LYS A 29 4.76 -4.23 -13.87
CA LYS A 29 3.64 -5.01 -14.40
C LYS A 29 2.55 -5.12 -13.34
N MET A 30 1.31 -5.28 -13.80
CA MET A 30 0.16 -5.44 -12.91
C MET A 30 0.30 -6.64 -11.96
N ALA A 31 0.91 -7.74 -12.43
CA ALA A 31 1.14 -8.93 -11.62
C ALA A 31 2.05 -8.65 -10.41
N ASP A 32 3.04 -7.76 -10.56
CA ASP A 32 4.02 -7.43 -9.52
C ASP A 32 3.45 -6.46 -8.46
N LEU A 33 2.22 -5.96 -8.68
CA LEU A 33 1.57 -5.00 -7.78
C LEU A 33 1.29 -5.60 -6.40
N CYS A 34 0.88 -6.87 -6.34
CA CYS A 34 0.59 -7.55 -5.08
C CYS A 34 1.86 -7.86 -4.27
N ASP A 35 3.00 -8.04 -4.93
CA ASP A 35 4.27 -8.28 -4.25
C ASP A 35 4.80 -7.01 -3.57
N THR A 36 4.41 -5.84 -4.10
CA THR A 36 4.90 -4.53 -3.65
C THR A 36 3.91 -3.77 -2.77
N LEU A 37 2.62 -4.07 -2.87
CA LEU A 37 1.56 -3.37 -2.15
C LEU A 37 0.59 -4.35 -1.48
N LYS A 38 0.53 -4.29 -0.15
CA LYS A 38 -0.48 -4.98 0.65
C LYS A 38 -1.47 -3.95 1.24
N VAL A 39 -2.77 -4.22 1.07
CA VAL A 39 -3.84 -3.37 1.63
C VAL A 39 -4.57 -4.14 2.72
N ILE A 40 -4.55 -3.58 3.93
CA ILE A 40 -5.18 -4.15 5.11
C ILE A 40 -6.20 -3.15 5.64
N PHE A 41 -7.44 -3.60 5.81
CA PHE A 41 -8.48 -2.81 6.47
C PHE A 41 -8.66 -3.29 7.92
N ILE A 42 -8.63 -2.35 8.85
CA ILE A 42 -8.82 -2.64 10.27
C ILE A 42 -10.21 -2.12 10.67
N GLY A 43 -11.07 -3.02 11.13
CA GLY A 43 -12.39 -2.66 11.63
C GLY A 43 -13.44 -3.76 11.47
N ALA A 44 -14.60 -3.53 12.09
CA ALA A 44 -15.67 -4.53 12.18
C ALA A 44 -16.39 -4.80 10.84
N ARG A 45 -16.38 -3.86 9.89
CA ARG A 45 -17.07 -3.98 8.60
C ARG A 45 -16.13 -3.61 7.46
N PRO A 46 -16.00 -4.46 6.42
CA PRO A 46 -15.17 -4.13 5.27
C PRO A 46 -15.74 -2.90 4.54
N PRO A 47 -14.87 -2.07 3.95
CA PRO A 47 -15.29 -0.88 3.21
C PRO A 47 -16.07 -1.28 1.96
N GLU A 48 -17.07 -0.48 1.61
CA GLU A 48 -17.81 -0.65 0.36
C GLU A 48 -16.90 -0.35 -0.84
N ARG A 49 -17.17 -0.97 -1.99
CA ARG A 49 -16.39 -0.74 -3.23
C ARG A 49 -16.34 0.75 -3.62
N LEU A 50 -17.42 1.49 -3.40
CA LEU A 50 -17.45 2.93 -3.67
C LEU A 50 -16.47 3.70 -2.77
N GLN A 51 -16.32 3.30 -1.51
CA GLN A 51 -15.33 3.88 -0.59
C GLN A 51 -13.91 3.51 -1.03
N LEU A 52 -13.67 2.26 -1.42
CA LEU A 52 -12.38 1.80 -1.95
C LEU A 52 -11.99 2.53 -3.24
N LYS A 53 -12.94 2.80 -4.14
CA LYS A 53 -12.68 3.59 -5.35
C LYS A 53 -12.18 5.00 -5.03
N ARG A 54 -12.50 5.59 -3.88
CA ARG A 54 -12.00 6.92 -3.54
C ARG A 54 -10.50 6.95 -3.24
N ILE A 55 -9.92 5.82 -2.86
CA ILE A 55 -8.52 5.72 -2.39
C ILE A 55 -7.63 4.89 -3.33
N LEU A 56 -8.16 3.84 -3.96
CA LEU A 56 -7.39 2.86 -4.73
C LEU A 56 -7.64 2.94 -6.25
N THR A 57 -8.32 3.99 -6.72
CA THR A 57 -8.61 4.14 -8.16
C THR A 57 -7.36 4.52 -8.94
N VAL A 58 -7.14 3.78 -10.03
CA VAL A 58 -6.10 4.05 -11.01
C VAL A 58 -6.64 4.92 -12.15
N ARG A 59 -5.85 5.93 -12.52
CA ARG A 59 -6.15 6.89 -13.61
C ARG A 59 -4.97 6.96 -14.55
N LYS A 60 -5.03 6.31 -15.72
CA LYS A 60 -3.86 6.18 -16.62
C LYS A 60 -3.29 7.52 -17.03
N LYS A 61 -4.16 8.48 -17.36
CA LYS A 61 -3.74 9.84 -17.72
C LYS A 61 -2.90 10.49 -16.61
N LYS A 62 -3.32 10.34 -15.35
CA LYS A 62 -2.58 10.88 -14.20
C LYS A 62 -1.25 10.19 -13.98
N ILE A 63 -1.18 8.89 -14.22
CA ILE A 63 0.07 8.13 -14.15
C ILE A 63 1.06 8.65 -15.19
N VAL A 64 0.65 8.77 -16.44
CA VAL A 64 1.51 9.29 -17.53
C VAL A 64 1.99 10.70 -17.22
N GLU A 65 1.08 11.60 -16.83
CA GLU A 65 1.42 12.98 -16.45
C GLU A 65 2.45 13.01 -15.31
N ALA A 66 2.25 12.19 -14.27
CA ALA A 66 3.15 12.11 -13.12
C ALA A 66 4.53 11.53 -13.48
N LEU A 67 4.59 10.48 -14.29
CA LEU A 67 5.87 9.88 -14.73
C LEU A 67 6.65 10.81 -15.65
N CYS A 68 5.97 11.50 -16.57
CA CYS A 68 6.58 12.53 -17.41
C CYS A 68 7.14 13.68 -16.56
N TRP A 69 6.39 14.14 -15.56
CA TRP A 69 6.86 15.15 -14.61
C TRP A 69 8.08 14.64 -13.83
N LEU A 70 8.01 13.42 -13.29
CA LEU A 70 9.09 12.81 -12.52
C LEU A 70 10.39 12.72 -13.33
N LYS A 71 10.31 12.23 -14.57
CA LYS A 71 11.45 12.12 -15.48
C LYS A 71 12.04 13.49 -15.85
N LYS A 72 11.20 14.51 -15.98
CA LYS A 72 11.62 15.89 -16.33
C LYS A 72 12.36 16.57 -15.19
N TYR A 73 11.93 16.37 -13.94
CA TYR A 73 12.43 17.14 -12.79
C TYR A 73 13.35 16.37 -11.86
N ASN A 74 13.42 15.03 -11.95
CA ASN A 74 14.28 14.22 -11.11
C ASN A 74 15.36 13.52 -11.95
N ILE A 75 16.61 13.97 -11.80
CA ILE A 75 17.77 13.43 -12.54
C ILE A 75 17.95 11.92 -12.36
N LEU A 76 17.52 11.37 -11.22
CA LEU A 76 17.64 9.94 -10.92
C LEU A 76 16.72 9.08 -11.80
N TYR A 77 15.66 9.68 -12.37
CA TYR A 77 14.68 9.01 -13.22
C TYR A 77 14.87 9.34 -14.71
N LYS A 78 15.90 10.11 -15.09
CA LYS A 78 16.13 10.55 -16.47
C LYS A 78 16.23 9.38 -17.47
N ASN A 79 16.77 8.25 -17.02
CA ASN A 79 16.97 7.06 -17.84
C ASN A 79 15.88 6.00 -17.64
N VAL A 80 14.84 6.28 -16.86
CA VAL A 80 13.73 5.35 -16.63
C VAL A 80 12.75 5.46 -17.80
N ASP A 81 12.38 4.34 -18.39
CA ASP A 81 11.41 4.28 -19.47
C ASP A 81 9.97 4.34 -18.94
N ILE A 82 9.10 5.00 -19.71
CA ILE A 82 7.67 5.02 -19.44
C ILE A 82 7.03 3.92 -20.28
N ASN A 83 6.68 2.81 -19.64
CA ASN A 83 6.14 1.63 -20.28
C ASN A 83 4.64 1.77 -20.52
N LEU A 84 4.29 2.16 -21.74
CA LEU A 84 2.91 2.38 -22.15
C LEU A 84 2.11 1.07 -22.22
N ASP A 85 2.75 -0.07 -22.48
CA ASP A 85 2.09 -1.38 -22.52
C ASP A 85 1.60 -1.78 -21.13
N ASN A 86 2.43 -1.58 -20.10
CA ASN A 86 2.02 -1.80 -18.71
C ASN A 86 0.90 -0.84 -18.31
N ILE A 87 0.95 0.43 -18.74
CA ILE A 87 -0.12 1.40 -18.49
C ILE A 87 -1.43 0.98 -19.17
N ALA A 88 -1.35 0.41 -20.39
CA ALA A 88 -2.51 -0.06 -21.11
C ALA A 88 -3.24 -1.18 -20.36
N GLN A 89 -2.50 -2.05 -19.66
CA GLN A 89 -3.04 -3.14 -18.83
C GLN A 89 -3.68 -2.67 -17.51
N LEU A 90 -3.43 -1.43 -17.07
CA LEU A 90 -4.08 -0.89 -15.88
C LEU A 90 -5.59 -0.72 -16.09
N PRO A 91 -6.43 -0.72 -15.05
CA PRO A 91 -7.81 -0.28 -15.18
C PRO A 91 -7.87 1.24 -15.39
N GLU A 92 -8.98 1.72 -15.97
CA GLU A 92 -9.29 3.15 -16.06
C GLU A 92 -10.44 3.46 -15.08
N ASP A 93 -10.24 4.42 -14.18
CA ASP A 93 -11.22 4.85 -13.18
C ASP A 93 -11.79 3.70 -12.31
N ASP A 94 -10.97 2.67 -12.08
CA ASP A 94 -11.31 1.52 -11.22
C ASP A 94 -10.12 1.07 -10.37
N ILE A 95 -10.39 0.14 -9.47
CA ILE A 95 -9.43 -0.51 -8.58
C ILE A 95 -8.77 -1.67 -9.34
N PRO A 96 -7.44 -1.84 -9.26
CA PRO A 96 -6.77 -3.03 -9.77
C PRO A 96 -7.29 -4.32 -9.15
N GLU A 97 -7.70 -5.26 -9.99
CA GLU A 97 -8.20 -6.59 -9.56
C GLU A 97 -7.26 -7.34 -8.61
N PRO A 98 -5.92 -7.30 -8.80
CA PRO A 98 -5.01 -7.97 -7.87
C PRO A 98 -5.09 -7.39 -6.45
N ILE A 99 -5.19 -6.07 -6.32
CA ILE A 99 -5.37 -5.41 -5.01
C ILE A 99 -6.68 -5.84 -4.35
N MET A 100 -7.76 -5.92 -5.14
CA MET A 100 -9.07 -6.34 -4.63
C MET A 100 -9.02 -7.78 -4.08
N THR A 101 -8.29 -8.66 -4.77
CA THR A 101 -8.16 -10.08 -4.42
C THR A 101 -7.28 -10.30 -3.19
N THR A 102 -6.19 -9.55 -3.03
CA THR A 102 -5.24 -9.71 -1.92
C THR A 102 -5.55 -8.83 -0.71
N MET A 103 -6.66 -8.08 -0.74
CA MET A 103 -7.07 -7.23 0.39
C MET A 103 -7.51 -8.10 1.58
N GLU A 104 -7.01 -7.76 2.76
CA GLU A 104 -7.32 -8.45 4.01
C GLU A 104 -8.07 -7.54 4.98
N GLN A 105 -8.95 -8.14 5.80
CA GLN A 105 -9.65 -7.45 6.89
C GLN A 105 -9.22 -8.02 8.24
N ILE A 106 -8.78 -7.14 9.14
CA ILE A 106 -8.50 -7.47 10.54
C ILE A 106 -9.65 -6.94 11.41
N LEU A 107 -10.31 -7.85 12.12
CA LEU A 107 -11.50 -7.54 12.93
C LEU A 107 -11.18 -6.90 14.29
N ASN A 108 -9.94 -7.05 14.78
CA ASN A 108 -9.58 -6.71 16.16
C ASN A 108 -8.32 -5.82 16.20
N ASP A 109 -8.44 -4.65 16.84
CA ASP A 109 -7.39 -3.63 16.99
C ASP A 109 -6.25 -4.04 17.95
N LYS A 110 -6.32 -5.26 18.52
CA LYS A 110 -5.33 -5.77 19.47
C LYS A 110 -3.99 -6.15 18.83
N GLU A 111 -3.93 -6.28 17.51
CA GLU A 111 -2.72 -6.67 16.76
C GLU A 111 -1.97 -5.48 16.12
N VAL A 112 -2.65 -4.32 15.99
CA VAL A 112 -2.08 -3.06 15.46
C VAL A 112 -0.89 -2.52 16.25
N PRO A 113 -0.81 -2.67 17.60
CA PRO A 113 0.37 -2.27 18.36
C PRO A 113 1.62 -3.05 17.98
N SER A 114 1.48 -4.32 17.54
CA SER A 114 2.62 -5.18 17.21
C SER A 114 3.29 -4.78 15.90
N GLU A 115 2.51 -4.33 14.91
CA GLU A 115 3.04 -3.76 13.65
C GLU A 115 3.63 -2.35 13.82
N ARG A 116 3.21 -1.66 14.89
CA ARG A 116 3.75 -0.34 15.29
C ARG A 116 4.82 -0.43 16.37
N ALA A 117 5.16 -1.64 16.82
CA ALA A 117 6.21 -1.84 17.78
C ALA A 117 7.50 -1.30 17.15
N GLY A 118 8.13 -0.34 17.82
CA GLY A 118 9.42 0.17 17.37
C GLY A 118 10.43 -0.97 17.30
N TYR A 119 11.47 -0.81 16.49
CA TYR A 119 12.59 -1.76 16.42
C TYR A 119 13.37 -1.92 17.74
N ILE A 120 13.04 -1.11 18.76
CA ILE A 120 13.60 -1.19 20.10
C ILE A 120 12.62 -2.01 20.95
N PRO A 121 12.97 -3.25 21.35
CA PRO A 121 12.11 -4.02 22.24
C PRO A 121 11.90 -3.26 23.54
N ASP A 122 10.63 -3.10 23.93
CA ASP A 122 10.28 -2.52 25.21
C ASP A 122 10.74 -3.50 26.31
N PRO A 123 11.71 -3.12 27.17
CA PRO A 123 12.24 -4.00 28.20
C PRO A 123 11.18 -4.42 29.24
N LEU A 124 9.95 -3.89 29.15
CA LEU A 124 8.83 -4.20 30.04
C LEU A 124 7.74 -5.09 29.43
N SER A 125 7.85 -5.51 28.16
CA SER A 125 6.80 -6.31 27.49
C SER A 125 6.98 -7.82 27.70
N ASN A 126 6.07 -8.44 28.46
CA ASN A 126 6.06 -9.88 28.72
C ASN A 126 5.57 -10.67 27.50
N SER A 127 6.36 -11.64 27.04
CA SER A 127 6.05 -12.56 25.95
C SER A 127 5.20 -13.74 26.43
N THR A 128 3.94 -13.84 26.00
CA THR A 128 3.17 -15.09 26.11
C THR A 128 2.24 -15.27 24.91
N GLU A 129 2.65 -16.21 24.03
CA GLU A 129 1.86 -17.09 23.15
C GLU A 129 1.04 -16.50 21.99
N LEU A 130 1.58 -16.62 20.77
CA LEU A 130 0.87 -16.43 19.50
C LEU A 130 0.28 -17.76 19.00
N ASN A 131 -1.04 -17.90 19.03
CA ASN A 131 -1.77 -19.02 18.43
C ASN A 131 -2.31 -18.57 17.05
N ILE A 132 -1.67 -19.03 15.97
CA ILE A 132 -1.90 -18.59 14.58
C ILE A 132 -3.14 -19.33 14.02
N SER A 133 -4.32 -18.71 13.98
CA SER A 133 -5.50 -19.36 13.38
C SER A 133 -6.64 -18.48 12.82
N ASN A 134 -6.46 -17.17 12.52
CA ASN A 134 -7.62 -16.31 12.17
C ASN A 134 -7.45 -15.38 10.94
N VAL A 135 -7.05 -15.87 9.76
CA VAL A 135 -7.10 -15.09 8.49
C VAL A 135 -8.18 -15.66 7.57
N ILE A 136 -9.16 -14.83 7.16
CA ILE A 136 -10.24 -15.23 6.26
C ILE A 136 -10.19 -14.37 4.97
N PRO A 137 -10.03 -14.97 3.78
CA PRO A 137 -10.04 -14.25 2.51
C PRO A 137 -11.46 -13.76 2.15
N ILE A 138 -11.55 -12.54 1.61
CA ILE A 138 -12.82 -11.85 1.34
C ILE A 138 -13.56 -12.43 0.11
N ASN A 139 -12.89 -13.18 -0.77
CA ASN A 139 -13.42 -13.63 -2.06
C ASN A 139 -14.52 -14.73 -2.04
N ASN A 140 -15.13 -15.02 -0.88
CA ASN A 140 -16.15 -16.07 -0.73
C ASN A 140 -17.56 -15.54 -0.38
N ARG A 141 -17.96 -14.37 -0.89
CA ARG A 141 -19.35 -13.88 -0.74
C ARG A 141 -19.92 -13.27 -2.00
#